data_AF-A0A7C4FIR7-F1
#
_entry.id   AF-A0A7C4FIR7-F1
#
_cell.length_a   1.000
_cell.length_b   1.000
_cell.length_c   1.000
_cell.angle_alpha   90.00
_cell.angle_beta   90.00
_cell.angle_gamma   90.00
#
_symmetry.space_group_name_H-M   'P 1'
#
loop_
_entity.id
_entity.type
_entity.pdbx_description
1 polymer ?
#
loop_
_entity_poly.entity_id
_entity_poly.type
_entity_poly.pdbx_seq_one_letter_code
_entity_poly.pdbx_strand_id
1 'polypeptide(L)'
;MQNLRPKEVLDRLKWAEGRLGEASITIIHRGATGNLRKIRGSDILSTDRSFMYVRSGNETVAIPYHRIVRIEVGRKCLWEKKSR
;
A
#
# COMPACT_ATOMS: atom_id res chain seq x y z
N MET A 1 7.37 9.89 18.35
CA MET A 1 6.31 9.53 17.38
C MET A 1 6.83 8.37 16.55
N GLN A 2 6.21 7.19 16.66
CA GLN A 2 6.67 5.96 16.00
C GLN A 2 6.67 6.17 14.48
N ASN A 3 7.83 6.02 13.84
CA ASN A 3 8.01 6.20 12.40
C ASN A 3 7.52 4.92 11.69
N LEU A 4 6.21 4.69 11.66
CA LEU A 4 5.60 3.50 11.07
C LEU A 4 6.01 3.39 9.60
N ARG A 5 6.38 2.18 9.17
CA ARG A 5 6.69 1.82 7.79
C ARG A 5 5.41 1.38 7.08
N PRO A 6 5.34 1.48 5.73
CA PRO A 6 4.17 1.03 4.97
C PRO A 6 3.73 -0.39 5.32
N LYS A 7 4.70 -1.32 5.48
CA LYS A 7 4.44 -2.71 5.88
C LYS A 7 3.67 -2.80 7.20
N GLU A 8 4.09 -2.06 8.21
CA GLU A 8 3.51 -2.13 9.56
C GLU A 8 2.06 -1.64 9.55
N VAL A 9 1.76 -0.63 8.73
CA VAL A 9 0.39 -0.14 8.54
C VAL A 9 -0.46 -1.18 7.81
N LEU A 10 0.05 -1.80 6.75
CA LEU A 10 -0.66 -2.86 6.04
C LEU A 10 -0.90 -4.11 6.91
N ASP A 11 0.10 -4.53 7.69
CA ASP A 11 -0.04 -5.66 8.61
C ASP A 11 -1.05 -5.37 9.72
N ARG A 12 -1.03 -4.15 10.29
CA ARG A 12 -2.03 -3.74 11.28
C ARG A 12 -3.43 -3.79 10.68
N LEU A 13 -3.61 -3.24 9.48
CA LEU A 13 -4.89 -3.29 8.77
C LEU A 13 -5.35 -4.72 8.47
N LYS A 14 -4.42 -5.62 8.14
CA LYS A 14 -4.72 -7.02 7.81
C LYS A 14 -5.08 -7.84 9.05
N TRP A 15 -4.24 -7.80 10.08
CA TRP A 15 -4.30 -8.75 11.19
C TRP A 15 -5.01 -8.20 12.42
N ALA A 16 -4.83 -6.92 12.74
CA ALA A 16 -5.41 -6.32 13.94
C ALA A 16 -6.80 -5.74 13.68
N GLU A 17 -6.97 -5.07 12.53
CA GLU A 17 -8.23 -4.38 12.22
C GLU A 17 -9.15 -5.19 11.30
N GLY A 18 -8.61 -6.10 10.47
CA GLY A 18 -9.40 -6.83 9.46
C GLY A 18 -9.94 -5.94 8.32
N ARG A 19 -9.39 -4.73 8.17
CA ARG A 19 -9.88 -3.66 7.28
C ARG A 19 -8.99 -3.40 6.07
N LEU A 20 -8.05 -4.32 5.79
CA LEU A 20 -7.19 -4.19 4.61
C LEU A 20 -8.00 -4.00 3.33
N GLY A 21 -9.15 -4.70 3.18
CA GLY A 21 -10.03 -4.57 2.02
C GLY A 21 -10.55 -3.15 1.74
N GLU A 22 -10.72 -2.33 2.79
CA GLU A 22 -11.19 -0.95 2.70
C GLU A 22 -10.07 0.06 2.37
N ALA A 23 -8.82 -0.39 2.41
CA ALA A 23 -7.68 0.49 2.25
C ALA A 23 -7.49 0.93 0.79
N SER A 24 -6.95 2.12 0.61
CA SER A 24 -6.44 2.65 -0.65
C SER A 24 -4.95 2.91 -0.52
N ILE A 25 -4.15 2.24 -1.35
CA ILE A 25 -2.69 2.32 -1.35
C ILE A 25 -2.28 3.06 -2.63
N THR A 26 -1.66 4.23 -2.47
CA THR A 26 -1.14 5.00 -3.60
C THR A 26 0.34 4.70 -3.78
N ILE A 27 0.75 4.35 -4.99
CA ILE A 27 2.12 3.98 -5.35
C ILE A 27 2.67 4.82 -6.50
N ILE A 28 3.98 4.93 -6.60
CA ILE A 28 4.66 5.41 -7.81
C ILE A 28 4.73 4.27 -8.83
N HIS A 29 4.18 4.49 -10.03
CA HIS A 29 4.21 3.56 -11.16
C HIS A 29 5.46 3.78 -12.02
N ARG A 30 6.01 2.72 -12.64
CA ARG A 30 7.17 2.85 -13.54
C ARG A 30 6.69 3.50 -14.85
N GLY A 31 7.33 4.59 -15.31
CA GLY A 31 7.07 5.16 -16.65
C GLY A 31 7.07 6.69 -16.79
N ALA A 32 6.89 7.46 -15.70
CA ALA A 32 7.09 8.92 -15.71
C ALA A 32 7.29 9.44 -14.29
N THR A 33 8.01 10.55 -14.14
CA THR A 33 8.13 11.30 -12.89
C THR A 33 6.74 11.66 -12.38
N GLY A 34 6.32 11.06 -11.26
CA GLY A 34 5.05 11.42 -10.60
C GLY A 34 3.81 10.62 -10.99
N ASN A 35 3.88 9.60 -11.85
CA ASN A 35 2.70 8.80 -12.17
C ASN A 35 2.26 7.94 -10.96
N LEU A 36 1.29 8.45 -10.21
CA LEU A 36 0.68 7.76 -9.08
C LEU A 36 -0.38 6.78 -9.56
N ARG A 37 -0.38 5.57 -8.99
CA ARG A 37 -1.43 4.57 -9.18
C ARG A 37 -2.04 4.21 -7.84
N LYS A 38 -3.38 4.18 -7.76
CA LYS A 38 -4.11 3.73 -6.58
C LYS A 38 -4.43 2.24 -6.71
N ILE A 39 -4.24 1.51 -5.62
CA ILE A 39 -4.48 0.08 -5.48
C ILE A 39 -5.47 -0.10 -4.35
N ARG A 40 -6.53 -0.88 -4.58
CA ARG A 40 -7.47 -1.23 -3.52
C ARG A 40 -6.85 -2.30 -2.66
N GLY A 41 -7.02 -2.21 -1.35
CA GLY A 41 -6.49 -3.22 -0.45
C GLY A 41 -7.19 -4.57 -0.60
N SER A 42 -8.40 -4.60 -1.17
CA SER A 42 -9.08 -5.83 -1.64
C SER A 42 -8.31 -6.59 -2.72
N ASP A 43 -7.44 -5.90 -3.47
CA ASP A 43 -6.62 -6.49 -4.53
C ASP A 43 -5.29 -7.03 -3.98
N ILE A 44 -4.95 -6.77 -2.71
CA ILE A 44 -3.74 -7.27 -2.07
C ILE A 44 -3.95 -8.74 -1.69
N LEU A 45 -3.16 -9.62 -2.31
CA LEU A 45 -3.18 -11.05 -2.06
C LEU A 45 -2.34 -11.42 -0.83
N SER A 46 -1.14 -10.85 -0.73
CA SER A 46 -0.23 -11.10 0.39
C SER A 46 0.72 -9.94 0.64
N THR A 47 1.22 -9.88 1.87
CA THR A 47 2.25 -8.94 2.33
C THR A 47 3.47 -9.76 2.75
N ASP A 48 4.63 -9.42 2.20
CA ASP A 48 5.92 -10.03 2.51
C ASP A 48 6.81 -9.01 3.25
N ARG A 49 8.09 -9.32 3.49
CA ARG A 49 9.08 -8.45 4.10
C ARG A 49 9.32 -7.16 3.31
N SER A 50 9.37 -7.25 1.97
CA SER A 50 9.78 -6.13 1.11
C SER A 50 8.73 -5.73 0.05
N PHE A 51 7.73 -6.57 -0.17
CA PHE A 51 6.76 -6.43 -1.27
C PHE A 51 5.34 -6.69 -0.78
N MET A 52 4.37 -6.03 -1.40
CA MET A 52 2.99 -6.52 -1.45
C MET A 52 2.71 -7.12 -2.81
N TYR A 53 1.98 -8.23 -2.83
CA TYR A 53 1.54 -8.88 -4.05
C TYR A 53 0.09 -8.51 -4.31
N VAL A 54 -0.18 -8.00 -5.50
CA VAL A 54 -1.53 -7.51 -5.87
C VAL A 54 -2.03 -8.25 -7.10
N ARG A 55 -3.34 -8.47 -7.15
CA ARG A 55 -4.02 -8.99 -8.34
C ARG A 55 -4.07 -7.90 -9.40
N SER A 56 -3.66 -8.23 -10.62
CA SER A 56 -3.75 -7.36 -11.80
C SER A 56 -4.24 -8.19 -12.98
N GLY A 57 -5.56 -8.19 -13.22
CA GLY A 57 -6.18 -9.11 -14.18
C GLY A 57 -5.96 -10.56 -13.74
N ASN A 58 -5.38 -11.38 -14.64
CA ASN A 58 -5.05 -12.79 -14.38
C ASN A 58 -3.65 -12.98 -13.78
N GLU A 59 -2.91 -11.89 -13.53
CA GLU A 59 -1.54 -11.94 -13.05
C GLU A 59 -1.42 -11.43 -11.61
N THR A 60 -0.31 -11.81 -10.97
CA THR A 60 0.09 -11.29 -9.67
C THR A 60 1.30 -10.39 -9.84
N VAL A 61 1.20 -9.14 -9.38
CA VAL A 61 2.26 -8.14 -9.49
C VAL A 61 2.88 -7.88 -8.12
N ALA A 62 4.20 -8.01 -8.03
CA ALA A 62 4.97 -7.66 -6.86
C ALA A 62 5.26 -6.15 -6.82
N ILE A 63 4.88 -5.49 -5.73
CA ILE A 63 5.03 -4.05 -5.55
C ILE A 63 5.91 -3.77 -4.33
N PRO A 64 7.11 -3.20 -4.53
CA PRO A 64 7.99 -2.84 -3.42
C PRO A 64 7.37 -1.75 -2.53
N TYR A 65 7.56 -1.86 -1.22
CA TYR A 65 7.04 -0.87 -0.27
C TYR A 65 7.60 0.54 -0.43
N HIS A 66 8.84 0.69 -0.92
CA HIS A 66 9.43 2.01 -1.16
C HIS A 66 8.68 2.85 -2.22
N ARG A 67 7.79 2.20 -2.98
CA ARG A 67 6.92 2.86 -3.97
C ARG A 67 5.64 3.41 -3.37
N ILE A 68 5.24 2.92 -2.19
CA ILE A 68 4.06 3.44 -1.51
C ILE A 68 4.34 4.87 -1.10
N VAL A 69 3.44 5.76 -1.47
CA VAL A 69 3.47 7.18 -1.09
C VAL A 69 2.36 7.52 -0.11
N ARG A 70 1.26 6.76 -0.10
CA ARG A 70 0.13 7.02 0.79
C ARG A 70 -0.69 5.76 1.07
N ILE A 71 -1.19 5.62 2.29
CA ILE A 71 -2.15 4.59 2.71
C ILE A 71 -3.31 5.27 3.42
N GLU A 72 -4.52 5.02 2.95
CA GLU A 72 -5.75 5.64 3.45
C GLU A 72 -6.83 4.59 3.68
N VAL A 73 -7.72 4.84 4.65
CA VAL A 73 -8.97 4.09 4.82
C VAL A 73 -10.10 5.11 4.90
N GLY A 74 -11.01 5.09 3.92
CA GLY A 74 -12.02 6.12 3.74
C GLY A 74 -11.37 7.51 3.59
N ARG A 75 -11.71 8.44 4.50
CA ARG A 75 -11.14 9.81 4.53
C ARG A 75 -9.90 9.95 5.43
N LYS A 76 -9.47 8.87 6.09
CA LYS A 76 -8.37 8.91 7.05
C LYS A 76 -7.06 8.49 6.40
N CYS A 77 -6.09 9.39 6.38
CA CYS A 77 -4.71 9.07 6.01
C CYS A 77 -4.01 8.36 7.18
N LEU A 78 -3.59 7.12 6.98
CA LEU A 78 -2.90 6.31 7.99
C LEU A 78 -1.39 6.39 7.87
N TRP A 79 -0.89 6.64 6.66
CA TRP A 79 0.51 6.79 6.37
C TRP A 79 0.73 7.61 5.11
N GLU A 80 1.75 8.44 5.11
CA GLU A 80 2.17 9.20 3.94
C GLU A 80 3.70 9.30 3.92
N LYS A 81 4.27 9.16 2.73
CA LYS A 81 5.70 9.34 2.51
C LYS A 81 6.00 10.82 2.70
N LYS A 82 6.78 11.15 3.72
CA LYS A 82 7.27 12.52 3.90
C LYS A 82 8.14 12.89 2.69
N SER A 83 7.74 13.93 1.94
CA SER A 83 8.70 14.61 1.09
C SER A 83 9.72 15.26 2.00
N ARG A 84 11.00 15.03 1.72
CA ARG A 84 12.07 15.79 2.34
C ARG A 84 12.17 17.16 1.68
#